data_AF-A0A807ZKE5-F1
#
_entry.id   AF-A0A807ZKE5-F1
#
_cell.length_a   1.000
_cell.length_b   1.000
_cell.length_c   1.000
_cell.angle_alpha   90.00
_cell.angle_beta   90.00
_cell.angle_gamma   90.00
#
_symmetry.space_group_name_H-M   'P 1'
#
loop_
_entity.id
_entity.type
_entity.pdbx_description
1 polymer ?
#
loop_
_entity_poly.entity_id
_entity_poly.type
_entity_poly.pdbx_seq_one_letter_code
_entity_poly.pdbx_strand_id
1 'polypeptide(L)'
;MGYAHLAREERYYICQAVKSGTSLRAIAKAIGRSVSTVSRELARNTGARGYRYRQAHKRSQKRQTSKGKKRIGLEVWTYVEQCLHQDFSPEQISGVLKRKGFALSHEWIYQYILADKKRGGTLHSHLRCQRKRKRRYGKPDRRGQIKGRISIDIRPSIVAERSRLGDWEADTVEGSKGGPVLVTRGFKFKVQHPVLGYWRLLKKLHRVS
;
A
#
# COMPACT_ATOMS: atom_id res chain seq x y z
N MET A 1 -6.84 -14.33 6.79
CA MET A 1 -6.74 -14.84 8.17
C MET A 1 -6.02 -13.81 9.02
N GLY A 2 -6.66 -13.35 10.11
CA GLY A 2 -6.07 -12.37 11.02
C GLY A 2 -4.88 -12.92 11.79
N TYR A 3 -3.92 -12.07 12.14
CA TYR A 3 -2.78 -12.44 12.96
C TYR A 3 -3.24 -12.76 14.40
N ALA A 4 -3.17 -14.04 14.79
CA ALA A 4 -3.58 -14.51 16.12
C ALA A 4 -2.37 -14.93 16.96
N HIS A 5 -2.22 -14.34 18.15
CA HIS A 5 -1.21 -14.73 19.13
C HIS A 5 -1.47 -16.12 19.71
N LEU A 6 -0.41 -16.76 20.24
CA LEU A 6 -0.55 -18.05 20.94
C LEU A 6 -1.28 -17.88 22.26
N ALA A 7 -2.39 -18.59 22.41
CA ALA A 7 -3.21 -18.69 23.60
C ALA A 7 -2.44 -19.34 24.76
N ARG A 8 -2.99 -19.21 25.97
CA ARG A 8 -2.38 -19.79 27.18
C ARG A 8 -2.36 -21.32 27.12
N GLU A 9 -3.43 -21.93 26.61
CA GLU A 9 -3.56 -23.38 26.43
C GLU A 9 -2.56 -23.93 25.40
N GLU A 10 -2.42 -23.28 24.25
CA GLU A 10 -1.40 -23.66 23.25
C GLU A 10 0.01 -23.63 23.86
N ARG A 11 0.33 -22.63 24.70
CA ARG A 11 1.61 -22.55 25.42
C ARG A 11 1.78 -23.67 26.45
N TYR A 12 0.70 -24.08 27.11
CA TYR A 12 0.69 -25.20 28.05
C TYR A 12 0.96 -26.52 27.33
N TYR A 13 0.29 -26.77 26.20
CA TYR A 13 0.54 -27.92 25.34
C TYR A 13 2.00 -27.97 24.86
N ILE A 14 2.52 -26.85 24.32
CA ILE A 14 3.93 -26.75 23.90
C ILE A 14 4.88 -27.11 25.07
N CYS A 15 4.56 -26.68 26.30
CA CYS A 15 5.40 -26.97 27.46
C CYS A 15 5.43 -28.46 27.81
N GLN A 16 4.29 -29.16 27.73
CA GLN A 16 4.25 -30.61 27.93
C GLN A 16 4.97 -31.36 26.81
N ALA A 17 4.70 -31.00 25.55
CA ALA A 17 5.26 -31.68 24.39
C ALA A 17 6.79 -31.51 24.28
N VAL A 18 7.33 -30.37 24.71
CA VAL A 18 8.79 -30.18 24.79
C VAL A 18 9.42 -31.05 25.88
N LYS A 19 8.73 -31.26 27.02
CA LYS A 19 9.22 -32.16 28.08
C LYS A 19 9.21 -33.63 27.65
N SER A 20 8.27 -34.03 26.81
CA SER A 20 8.21 -35.38 26.21
C SER A 20 9.13 -35.57 25.01
N GLY A 21 9.99 -34.59 24.67
CA GLY A 21 10.91 -34.70 23.53
C GLY A 21 10.24 -34.69 22.15
N THR A 22 9.00 -34.23 22.05
CA THR A 22 8.24 -34.23 20.80
C THR A 22 8.82 -33.22 19.80
N SER A 23 8.90 -33.61 18.53
CA SER A 23 9.45 -32.73 17.48
C SER A 23 8.59 -31.47 17.26
N LEU A 24 9.23 -30.35 16.89
CA LEU A 24 8.54 -29.08 16.63
C LEU A 24 7.47 -29.20 15.53
N ARG A 25 7.68 -30.07 14.54
CA ARG A 25 6.71 -30.33 13.45
C ARG A 25 5.44 -30.99 13.98
N ALA A 26 5.57 -31.98 14.86
CA ALA A 26 4.44 -32.65 15.49
C ALA A 26 3.66 -31.70 16.41
N ILE A 27 4.37 -30.89 17.22
CA ILE A 27 3.75 -29.88 18.08
C ILE A 27 2.93 -28.89 17.25
N ALA A 28 3.53 -28.35 16.19
CA ALA A 28 2.90 -27.37 15.31
C ALA A 28 1.63 -27.94 14.63
N LYS A 29 1.71 -29.20 14.15
CA LYS A 29 0.56 -29.91 13.57
C LYS A 29 -0.57 -30.07 14.59
N ALA A 30 -0.26 -30.44 15.83
CA ALA A 30 -1.26 -30.67 16.87
C ALA A 30 -2.01 -29.40 17.29
N ILE A 31 -1.33 -28.24 17.34
CA ILE A 31 -1.96 -26.95 17.69
C ILE A 31 -2.49 -26.18 16.46
N GLY A 32 -2.38 -26.74 15.25
CA GLY A 32 -2.81 -26.08 14.02
C GLY A 32 -2.03 -24.80 13.68
N ARG A 33 -0.74 -24.72 14.05
CA ARG A 33 0.12 -23.55 13.79
C ARG A 33 1.30 -23.92 12.90
N SER A 34 1.97 -22.90 12.36
CA SER A 34 3.22 -23.11 11.62
C SER A 34 4.38 -23.48 12.55
N VAL A 35 5.29 -24.33 12.08
CA VAL A 35 6.51 -24.73 12.81
C VAL A 35 7.34 -23.52 13.23
N SER A 36 7.40 -22.50 12.37
CA SER A 36 8.11 -21.25 12.66
C SER A 36 7.48 -20.47 13.82
N THR A 37 6.18 -20.61 14.06
CA THR A 37 5.50 -20.00 15.21
C THR A 37 5.93 -20.65 16.51
N VAL A 38 5.99 -21.99 16.55
CA VAL A 38 6.45 -22.75 17.73
C VAL A 38 7.94 -22.50 17.99
N SER A 39 8.77 -22.53 16.94
CA SER A 39 10.21 -22.22 17.05
C SER A 39 10.46 -20.81 17.61
N ARG A 40 9.80 -19.78 17.04
CA ARG A 40 9.92 -18.39 17.53
C ARG A 40 9.40 -18.21 18.95
N GLU A 41 8.36 -18.94 19.33
CA GLU A 41 7.83 -18.94 20.69
C GLU A 41 8.86 -19.46 21.68
N LEU A 42 9.44 -20.63 21.41
CA LEU A 42 10.48 -21.24 22.25
C LEU A 42 11.72 -20.34 22.33
N ALA A 43 12.23 -19.86 21.20
CA ALA A 43 13.42 -19.01 21.18
C ALA A 43 13.25 -17.72 22.03
N ARG A 44 12.08 -17.09 21.98
CA ARG A 44 11.83 -15.80 22.65
C ARG A 44 11.46 -15.93 24.12
N ASN A 45 10.95 -17.08 24.55
CA ASN A 45 10.30 -17.23 25.85
C ASN A 45 10.91 -18.28 26.76
N THR A 46 11.85 -19.08 26.27
CA THR A 46 12.67 -19.97 27.11
C THR A 46 13.51 -19.14 28.09
N GLY A 47 13.62 -19.60 29.34
CA GLY A 47 14.51 -19.01 30.34
C GLY A 47 15.70 -19.93 30.62
N ALA A 48 16.55 -19.54 31.58
CA ALA A 48 17.72 -20.35 31.97
C ALA A 48 17.35 -21.76 32.46
N ARG A 49 16.15 -21.93 33.05
CA ARG A 49 15.63 -23.22 33.54
C ARG A 49 14.66 -23.89 32.55
N GLY A 50 14.82 -23.62 31.25
CA GLY A 50 13.98 -24.17 30.18
C GLY A 50 12.68 -23.41 29.93
N TYR A 51 11.80 -24.03 29.13
CA TYR A 51 10.54 -23.42 28.68
C TYR A 51 9.40 -23.68 29.68
N ARG A 52 8.79 -22.60 30.20
CA ARG A 52 7.68 -22.64 31.16
C ARG A 52 6.50 -21.80 30.65
N TYR A 53 5.33 -22.41 30.47
CA TYR A 53 4.18 -21.74 29.83
C TYR A 53 3.71 -20.47 30.54
N ARG A 54 3.65 -20.44 31.89
CA ARG A 54 3.24 -19.24 32.68
C ARG A 54 4.20 -18.07 32.45
N GLN A 55 5.50 -18.35 32.51
CA GLN A 55 6.56 -17.36 32.24
C GLN A 55 6.49 -16.86 30.81
N ALA A 56 6.35 -17.77 29.85
CA ALA A 56 6.25 -17.42 28.44
C ALA A 56 5.05 -16.50 28.19
N HIS A 57 3.89 -16.84 28.75
CA HIS A 57 2.67 -16.04 28.66
C HIS A 57 2.86 -14.65 29.25
N LYS A 58 3.38 -14.53 30.47
CA LYS A 58 3.69 -13.25 31.12
C LYS A 58 4.67 -12.40 30.30
N ARG A 59 5.72 -13.01 29.74
CA ARG A 59 6.68 -12.32 28.85
C ARG A 59 6.01 -11.83 27.58
N SER A 60 5.12 -12.62 26.99
CA SER A 60 4.36 -12.21 25.80
C SER A 60 3.42 -11.04 26.09
N GLN A 61 2.66 -11.10 27.18
CA GLN A 61 1.79 -10.01 27.62
C GLN A 61 2.59 -8.74 27.91
N LYS A 62 3.72 -8.84 28.64
CA LYS A 62 4.60 -7.69 28.91
C LYS A 62 5.11 -7.04 27.63
N ARG A 63 5.50 -7.83 26.62
CA ARG A 63 5.90 -7.29 25.32
C ARG A 63 4.74 -6.63 24.58
N GLN A 64 3.52 -7.13 24.74
CA GLN A 64 2.34 -6.54 24.13
C GLN A 64 1.98 -5.20 24.79
N THR A 65 2.02 -5.12 26.12
CA THR A 65 1.73 -3.88 26.85
C THR A 65 2.85 -2.85 26.75
N SER A 66 4.11 -3.30 26.57
CA SER A 66 5.23 -2.39 26.35
C SER A 66 5.27 -1.81 24.93
N LYS A 67 4.54 -2.40 23.97
CA LYS A 67 4.40 -1.83 22.63
C LYS A 67 3.51 -0.60 22.75
N GLY A 68 4.04 0.56 22.35
CA GLY A 68 3.28 1.81 22.36
C GLY A 68 3.34 2.59 23.67
N LYS A 69 4.42 2.50 24.46
CA LYS A 69 4.70 3.56 25.43
C LYS A 69 4.62 4.90 24.70
N LYS A 70 3.77 5.81 25.21
CA LYS A 70 3.59 7.13 24.62
C LYS A 70 4.97 7.79 24.54
N ARG A 71 5.47 7.99 23.31
CA ARG A 71 6.77 8.63 23.06
C ARG A 71 6.80 10.08 23.53
N ILE A 72 5.63 10.65 23.79
CA ILE A 72 5.41 12.06 24.11
C ILE A 72 4.76 12.11 25.50
N GLY A 73 5.39 12.87 26.40
CA GLY A 73 4.91 13.10 27.76
C GLY A 73 3.61 13.90 27.78
N LEU A 74 2.89 13.85 28.90
CA LEU A 74 1.65 14.60 29.09
C LEU A 74 1.88 16.11 28.97
N GLU A 75 3.00 16.61 29.52
CA GLU A 75 3.40 18.03 29.50
C GLU A 75 3.42 18.62 28.09
N VAL A 76 3.92 17.86 27.11
CA VAL A 76 3.96 18.30 25.71
C VAL A 76 2.55 18.42 25.14
N TRP A 77 1.64 17.51 25.48
CA TRP A 77 0.25 17.58 25.02
C TRP A 77 -0.50 18.74 25.67
N THR A 78 -0.29 18.99 26.95
CA THR A 78 -0.83 20.18 27.63
C THR A 78 -0.38 21.47 26.93
N TYR A 79 0.89 21.55 26.55
CA TYR A 79 1.40 22.70 25.79
C TYR A 79 0.78 22.80 24.39
N VAL A 80 0.61 21.69 23.68
CA VAL A 80 -0.05 21.66 22.36
C VAL A 80 -1.48 22.18 22.48
N GLU A 81 -2.24 21.75 23.48
CA GLU A 81 -3.61 22.23 23.71
C GLU A 81 -3.66 23.72 24.01
N GLN A 82 -2.77 24.24 24.86
CA GLN A 82 -2.66 25.67 25.13
C GLN A 82 -2.40 26.48 23.86
N CYS A 83 -1.49 26.01 22.99
CA CYS A 83 -1.25 26.69 21.71
C CYS A 83 -2.43 26.58 20.76
N LEU A 84 -3.14 25.45 20.73
CA LEU A 84 -4.35 25.30 19.91
C LEU A 84 -5.44 26.27 20.36
N HIS A 85 -5.64 26.46 21.66
CA HIS A 85 -6.61 27.44 22.18
C HIS A 85 -6.23 28.90 21.89
N GLN A 86 -4.97 29.16 21.57
CA GLN A 86 -4.47 30.46 21.08
C GLN A 86 -4.46 30.52 19.54
N ASP A 87 -5.16 29.61 18.86
CA ASP A 87 -5.32 29.51 17.41
C ASP A 87 -4.00 29.35 16.61
N PHE A 88 -2.95 28.81 17.24
CA PHE A 88 -1.74 28.43 16.52
C PHE A 88 -2.00 27.24 15.58
N SER A 89 -1.44 27.29 14.38
CA SER A 89 -1.52 26.16 13.44
C SER A 89 -0.66 24.98 13.92
N PRO A 90 -1.04 23.72 13.63
CA PRO A 90 -0.23 22.55 13.96
C PRO A 90 1.23 22.61 13.44
N GLU A 91 1.45 23.28 12.31
CA GLU A 91 2.78 23.52 11.75
C GLU A 91 3.60 24.51 12.61
N GLN A 92 2.96 25.59 13.08
CA GLN A 92 3.59 26.56 13.99
C GLN A 92 3.94 25.89 15.33
N ILE A 93 3.02 25.11 15.90
CA ILE A 93 3.24 24.38 17.15
C ILE A 93 4.42 23.41 17.01
N SER A 94 4.46 22.63 15.92
CA SER A 94 5.58 21.73 15.62
C SER A 94 6.92 22.49 15.54
N GLY A 95 6.93 23.66 14.89
CA GLY A 95 8.13 24.51 14.78
C GLY A 95 8.61 25.09 16.12
N VAL A 96 7.68 25.47 17.02
CA VAL A 96 8.03 25.94 18.37
C VAL A 96 8.55 24.78 19.23
N LEU A 97 7.89 23.62 19.18
CA LEU A 97 8.32 22.43 19.92
C LEU A 97 9.71 21.96 19.50
N LYS A 98 10.02 22.02 18.20
CA LYS A 98 11.35 21.71 17.68
C LYS A 98 12.44 22.59 18.29
N ARG A 99 12.17 23.88 18.49
CA ARG A 99 13.09 24.82 19.15
C ARG A 99 13.26 24.55 20.65
N LYS A 100 12.24 23.97 21.30
CA LYS A 100 12.29 23.52 22.70
C LYS A 100 12.91 22.12 22.88
N GLY A 101 13.43 21.51 21.81
CA GLY A 101 14.05 20.17 21.86
C GLY A 101 13.09 18.99 21.67
N PHE A 102 11.81 19.25 21.37
CA PHE A 102 10.81 18.20 21.14
C PHE A 102 10.59 17.94 19.65
N ALA A 103 10.74 16.69 19.23
CA ALA A 103 10.48 16.26 17.85
C ALA A 103 9.02 15.79 17.68
N LEU A 104 8.07 16.73 17.67
CA LEU A 104 6.65 16.46 17.39
C LEU A 104 6.30 16.95 15.97
N SER A 105 5.87 16.04 15.09
CA SER A 105 5.40 16.40 13.75
C SER A 105 3.99 17.01 13.79
N HIS A 106 3.72 17.98 12.93
CA HIS A 106 2.38 18.56 12.76
C HIS A 106 1.32 17.49 12.41
N GLU A 107 1.70 16.41 11.72
CA GLU A 107 0.81 15.27 11.45
C GLU A 107 0.33 14.58 12.74
N TRP A 108 1.19 14.46 13.75
CA TRP A 108 0.81 13.87 15.03
C TRP A 108 -0.17 14.77 15.79
N ILE A 109 -0.01 16.09 15.67
CA ILE A 109 -0.95 17.07 16.22
C ILE A 109 -2.30 16.95 15.49
N TYR A 110 -2.31 16.81 14.15
CA TYR A 110 -3.54 16.57 13.41
C TYR A 110 -4.24 15.27 13.85
N GLN A 111 -3.50 14.17 14.01
CA GLN A 111 -4.06 12.92 14.51
C GLN A 111 -4.65 13.06 15.92
N TYR A 112 -4.00 13.83 16.78
CA TYR A 112 -4.50 14.15 18.11
C TYR A 112 -5.83 14.90 18.07
N ILE A 113 -5.89 15.97 17.28
CA ILE A 113 -7.12 16.78 17.08
C ILE A 113 -8.25 15.93 16.47
N LEU A 114 -7.94 15.04 15.52
CA LEU A 114 -8.92 14.14 14.93
C LEU A 114 -9.43 13.10 15.93
N ALA A 115 -8.57 12.59 16.80
CA ALA A 115 -8.96 11.66 17.87
C ALA A 115 -9.84 12.37 18.91
N ASP A 116 -9.51 13.61 19.28
CA ASP A 116 -10.32 14.46 20.14
C ASP A 116 -11.71 14.72 19.54
N LYS A 117 -11.76 15.14 18.27
CA LYS A 117 -13.01 15.34 17.54
C LYS A 117 -13.89 14.09 17.51
N LYS A 118 -13.30 12.89 17.32
CA LYS A 118 -14.04 11.62 17.36
C LYS A 118 -14.65 11.32 18.73
N ARG A 119 -14.05 11.84 19.81
CA ARG A 119 -14.57 11.73 21.18
C ARG A 119 -15.57 12.85 21.53
N GLY A 120 -15.86 13.76 20.61
CA GLY A 120 -16.74 14.91 20.83
C GLY A 120 -16.04 16.16 21.35
N GLY A 121 -14.70 16.20 21.33
CA GLY A 121 -13.93 17.37 21.75
C GLY A 121 -13.91 18.52 20.73
N THR A 122 -13.52 19.68 21.22
CA THR A 122 -13.62 20.97 20.50
C THR A 122 -12.30 21.44 19.90
N LEU A 123 -11.17 20.74 20.06
CA LEU A 123 -9.87 21.23 19.57
C LEU A 123 -9.85 21.55 18.07
N HIS A 124 -10.68 20.85 17.29
CA HIS A 124 -10.79 21.06 15.86
C HIS A 124 -11.41 22.41 15.45
N SER A 125 -12.13 23.11 16.35
CA SER A 125 -12.70 24.43 16.05
C SER A 125 -11.64 25.52 15.98
N HIS A 126 -10.48 25.33 16.63
CA HIS A 126 -9.36 26.27 16.58
C HIS A 126 -8.55 26.19 15.27
N LEU A 127 -8.89 25.27 14.36
CA LEU A 127 -8.23 25.19 13.06
C LEU A 127 -8.81 26.23 12.08
N ARG A 128 -7.93 26.98 11.44
CA ARG A 128 -8.26 28.05 10.48
C ARG A 128 -9.17 27.62 9.32
N CYS A 129 -9.10 26.35 8.91
CA CYS A 129 -9.85 25.82 7.77
C CYS A 129 -10.94 24.83 8.22
N GLN A 130 -12.11 25.36 8.58
CA GLN A 130 -13.27 24.53 8.93
C GLN A 130 -14.17 24.16 7.74
N ARG A 131 -13.97 24.80 6.59
CA ARG A 131 -14.86 24.64 5.43
C ARG A 131 -14.61 23.31 4.72
N LYS A 132 -15.69 22.61 4.37
CA LYS A 132 -15.64 21.43 3.48
C LYS A 132 -15.02 21.84 2.15
N ARG A 133 -13.99 21.11 1.71
CA ARG A 133 -13.35 21.32 0.40
C ARG A 133 -14.38 21.10 -0.70
N LYS A 134 -14.67 22.15 -1.48
CA LYS A 134 -15.56 22.04 -2.64
C LYS A 134 -14.81 21.42 -3.82
N ARG A 135 -15.44 20.48 -4.55
CA ARG A 135 -14.89 19.92 -5.79
C ARG A 135 -14.84 21.03 -6.85
N ARG A 136 -13.69 21.20 -7.50
CA ARG A 136 -13.58 22.08 -8.68
C ARG A 136 -14.02 21.26 -9.89
N TYR A 137 -15.10 21.65 -10.56
CA TYR A 137 -15.49 21.06 -11.83
C TYR A 137 -14.61 21.65 -12.95
N GLY A 138 -14.21 20.82 -13.92
CA GLY A 138 -13.47 21.28 -15.10
C GLY A 138 -14.27 22.31 -15.89
N LYS A 139 -13.59 23.18 -16.65
CA LYS A 139 -14.28 24.12 -17.55
C LYS A 139 -14.79 23.37 -18.78
N PRO A 140 -15.94 23.77 -19.37
CA PRO A 140 -16.40 23.21 -20.64
C PRO A 140 -15.32 23.36 -21.72
N ASP A 141 -15.10 22.30 -22.51
CA ASP A 141 -14.15 22.33 -23.62
C ASP A 141 -14.63 23.31 -24.69
N ARG A 142 -13.74 24.25 -25.08
CA ARG A 142 -14.02 25.31 -26.05
C ARG A 142 -13.45 25.02 -27.44
N ARG A 143 -12.78 23.87 -27.63
CA ARG A 143 -12.05 23.56 -28.86
C ARG A 143 -12.95 23.26 -30.07
N GLY A 144 -14.25 23.02 -29.83
CA GLY A 144 -15.22 22.67 -30.88
C GLY A 144 -14.99 21.25 -31.42
N GLN A 145 -15.97 20.72 -32.16
CA GLN A 145 -15.84 19.44 -32.86
C GLN A 145 -15.44 19.68 -34.32
N ILE A 146 -14.67 18.76 -34.91
CA ILE A 146 -14.28 18.81 -36.33
C ILE A 146 -15.55 18.76 -37.20
N LYS A 147 -15.76 19.79 -38.03
CA LYS A 147 -16.92 19.87 -38.93
C LYS A 147 -16.81 18.80 -40.03
N GLY A 148 -17.92 18.14 -40.34
CA GLY A 148 -17.97 17.12 -41.39
C GLY A 148 -17.25 15.81 -41.05
N ARG A 149 -16.92 15.56 -39.77
CA ARG A 149 -16.34 14.28 -39.38
C ARG A 149 -17.31 13.14 -39.72
N ILE A 150 -16.83 12.15 -40.45
CA ILE A 150 -17.55 10.90 -40.69
C ILE A 150 -17.18 9.97 -39.53
N SER A 151 -18.17 9.43 -38.82
CA SER A 151 -17.89 8.49 -37.73
C SER A 151 -17.26 7.22 -38.31
N ILE A 152 -16.32 6.63 -37.56
CA ILE A 152 -15.77 5.30 -37.88
C ILE A 152 -16.87 4.23 -37.94
N ASP A 153 -17.99 4.46 -37.26
CA ASP A 153 -19.15 3.57 -37.25
C ASP A 153 -19.86 3.49 -38.60
N ILE A 154 -19.65 4.46 -39.51
CA ILE A 154 -20.29 4.52 -40.84
C ILE A 154 -19.53 3.65 -41.87
N ARG A 155 -18.41 3.02 -41.50
CA ARG A 155 -17.62 2.21 -42.43
C ARG A 155 -18.43 1.02 -42.99
N PRO A 156 -18.20 0.61 -44.25
CA PRO A 156 -18.84 -0.56 -44.83
C PRO A 156 -18.58 -1.84 -44.01
N SER A 157 -19.58 -2.71 -43.89
CA SER A 157 -19.52 -3.96 -43.11
C SER A 157 -18.36 -4.87 -43.53
N ILE A 158 -18.03 -4.90 -44.83
CA ILE A 158 -16.91 -5.68 -45.38
C ILE A 158 -15.55 -5.36 -44.73
N VAL A 159 -15.36 -4.13 -44.20
CA VAL A 159 -14.14 -3.73 -43.49
C VAL A 159 -13.99 -4.49 -42.16
N ALA A 160 -15.11 -4.85 -41.53
CA ALA A 160 -15.10 -5.64 -40.30
C ALA A 160 -14.68 -7.11 -40.54
N GLU A 161 -14.91 -7.63 -41.74
CA GLU A 161 -14.55 -9.01 -42.13
C GLU A 161 -13.05 -9.22 -42.28
N ARG A 162 -12.28 -8.13 -42.52
CA ARG A 162 -10.82 -8.15 -42.70
C ARG A 162 -10.35 -9.12 -43.81
N SER A 163 -11.17 -9.31 -44.84
CA SER A 163 -11.00 -10.34 -45.87
C SER A 163 -10.18 -9.89 -47.09
N ARG A 164 -9.99 -8.57 -47.29
CA ARG A 164 -9.24 -8.00 -48.42
C ARG A 164 -8.03 -7.17 -47.97
N LEU A 165 -7.02 -7.09 -48.84
CA LEU A 165 -5.88 -6.19 -48.66
C LEU A 165 -6.27 -4.77 -49.11
N GLY A 166 -5.92 -3.75 -48.31
CA GLY A 166 -6.09 -2.34 -48.69
C GLY A 166 -6.89 -1.47 -47.72
N ASP A 167 -7.60 -2.07 -46.75
CA ASP A 167 -8.32 -1.30 -45.72
C ASP A 167 -7.34 -0.87 -44.61
N TRP A 168 -6.95 0.41 -44.59
CA TRP A 168 -5.98 0.95 -43.63
C TRP A 168 -6.67 1.87 -42.62
N GLU A 169 -6.42 1.65 -41.33
CA GLU A 169 -6.84 2.55 -40.26
C GLU A 169 -5.60 3.27 -39.72
N ALA A 170 -5.70 4.59 -39.59
CA ALA A 170 -4.66 5.41 -39.02
C ALA A 170 -5.27 6.35 -37.98
N ASP A 171 -4.66 6.38 -36.81
CA ASP A 171 -5.00 7.36 -35.78
C ASP A 171 -4.06 8.56 -35.90
N THR A 172 -4.62 9.75 -35.80
CA THR A 172 -3.85 11.00 -35.84
C THR A 172 -3.86 11.63 -34.45
N VAL A 173 -2.67 11.77 -33.87
CA VAL A 173 -2.46 12.48 -32.60
C VAL A 173 -1.87 13.84 -32.93
N GLU A 174 -2.67 14.89 -32.76
CA GLU A 174 -2.22 16.27 -32.88
C GLU A 174 -1.78 16.79 -31.51
N GLY A 175 -0.63 17.48 -31.48
CA GLY A 175 -0.15 18.19 -30.30
C GLY A 175 -0.95 19.48 -30.00
N SER A 176 -0.33 20.42 -29.30
CA SER A 176 -0.90 21.77 -29.14
C SER A 176 -1.19 22.43 -30.49
N LYS A 177 -2.19 23.32 -30.58
CA LYS A 177 -2.61 24.00 -31.82
C LYS A 177 -1.41 24.52 -32.63
N GLY A 178 -1.23 24.03 -33.86
CA GLY A 178 -0.11 24.39 -34.75
C GLY A 178 1.20 23.62 -34.48
N GLY A 179 1.17 22.61 -33.62
CA GLY A 179 2.29 21.76 -33.27
C GLY A 179 2.40 20.49 -34.13
N PRO A 180 3.32 19.58 -33.77
CA PRO A 180 3.58 18.37 -34.55
C PRO A 180 2.37 17.43 -34.55
N VAL A 181 2.15 16.81 -35.70
CA VAL A 181 1.12 15.80 -35.93
C VAL A 181 1.79 14.45 -36.09
N LEU A 182 1.38 13.48 -35.26
CA LEU A 182 1.85 12.10 -35.35
C LEU A 182 0.73 11.22 -35.90
N VAL A 183 1.00 10.48 -36.97
CA VAL A 183 0.06 9.53 -37.56
C VAL A 183 0.55 8.11 -37.26
N THR A 184 -0.22 7.35 -36.49
CA THR A 184 0.07 5.94 -36.22
C THR A 184 -0.69 5.04 -37.17
N ARG A 185 0.02 4.17 -37.88
CA ARG A 185 -0.57 3.11 -38.72
C ARG A 185 -0.45 1.77 -38.01
N GLY A 186 -1.57 1.09 -37.80
CA GLY A 186 -1.62 -0.24 -37.20
C GLY A 186 -1.92 -1.33 -38.22
N PHE A 187 -1.06 -2.33 -38.36
CA PHE A 187 -1.37 -3.56 -39.09
C PHE A 187 -2.12 -4.52 -38.17
N LYS A 188 -3.37 -4.85 -38.48
CA LYS A 188 -4.13 -5.90 -37.79
C LYS A 188 -4.43 -7.03 -38.78
N PHE A 189 -3.50 -7.97 -38.97
CA PHE A 189 -3.80 -9.19 -39.73
C PHE A 189 -4.38 -10.25 -38.80
N LYS A 190 -5.46 -10.93 -39.22
CA LYS A 190 -5.84 -12.21 -38.64
C LYS A 190 -5.06 -13.28 -39.40
N VAL A 191 -3.86 -13.61 -38.93
CA VAL A 191 -3.06 -14.68 -39.55
C VAL A 191 -3.77 -16.00 -39.22
N GLN A 192 -4.48 -16.57 -40.18
CA GLN A 192 -5.22 -17.81 -40.01
C GLN A 192 -4.40 -19.02 -40.50
N HIS A 193 -3.11 -19.11 -40.14
CA HIS A 193 -2.32 -20.34 -40.26
C HIS A 193 -1.19 -20.36 -39.20
N PRO A 194 -1.08 -21.39 -38.34
CA PRO A 194 0.07 -21.56 -37.48
C PRO A 194 1.21 -22.17 -38.31
N VAL A 195 2.18 -21.36 -38.71
CA VAL A 195 3.43 -21.89 -39.26
C VAL A 195 4.28 -22.38 -38.08
N LEU A 196 4.14 -23.66 -37.75
CA LEU A 196 5.13 -24.45 -37.02
C LEU A 196 6.37 -24.57 -37.91
N GLY A 197 7.49 -23.95 -37.53
CA GLY A 197 8.72 -24.05 -38.33
C GLY A 197 9.93 -23.37 -37.71
N TYR A 198 10.68 -24.14 -36.91
CA TYR A 198 12.15 -24.14 -36.78
C TYR A 198 12.93 -22.82 -36.98
N TRP A 199 13.51 -22.29 -35.90
CA TRP A 199 14.76 -21.53 -35.95
C TRP A 199 15.73 -22.04 -34.88
N ARG A 200 16.47 -23.10 -35.25
CA ARG A 200 17.69 -23.55 -34.57
C ARG A 200 18.74 -23.72 -35.65
N LEU A 201 19.94 -23.17 -35.40
CA LEU A 201 21.19 -23.21 -36.18
C LEU A 201 21.48 -22.02 -37.10
N LEU A 202 22.29 -21.09 -36.59
CA LEU A 202 23.42 -20.58 -37.37
C LEU A 202 24.68 -20.64 -36.49
N LYS A 203 25.41 -21.76 -36.63
CA LYS A 203 26.79 -21.91 -36.20
C LYS A 203 27.67 -20.96 -37.03
N LYS A 204 28.58 -20.28 -36.33
CA LYS A 204 30.04 -20.24 -36.62
C LYS A 204 30.43 -20.56 -38.06
N LEU A 205 31.00 -19.58 -38.75
CA LEU A 205 32.22 -19.70 -39.57
C LEU A 205 32.59 -18.32 -40.13
N HIS A 206 33.69 -17.73 -39.66
CA HIS A 206 34.85 -17.38 -40.49
C HIS A 206 35.84 -16.54 -39.69
N ARG A 207 37.02 -17.13 -39.47
CA ARG A 207 38.28 -16.48 -39.12
C ARG A 207 39.20 -16.77 -40.31
N VAL A 208 39.51 -15.79 -41.14
CA VAL A 208 40.70 -15.77 -42.01
C VAL A 208 41.11 -14.30 -42.19
N SER A 209 42.37 -14.06 -41.84
CA SER A 209 43.23 -12.89 -42.08
C SER A 209 42.81 -11.54 -41.49
#